data_AF-A0A5B0MFD8-F1
#
_entry.id   AF-A0A5B0MFD8-F1
#
_cell.length_a   1.000
_cell.length_b   1.000
_cell.length_c   1.000
_cell.angle_alpha   90.00
_cell.angle_beta   90.00
_cell.angle_gamma   90.00
#
_symmetry.space_group_name_H-M   'P 1'
#
loop_
_entity.id
_entity.type
_entity.pdbx_description
1 polymer ?
#
loop_
_entity_poly.entity_id
_entity_poly.type
_entity_poly.pdbx_seq_one_letter_code
_entity_poly.pdbx_strand_id
1 'polypeptide(L)' 'MYRYAFGQLILAKDERLWDGQTALDEVDPDDCALPTEAEIATEIARLGGDTSTQFTQAAAGTAS' A
#
# COMPACT_ATOMS: atom_id res chain seq x y z
N MET A 1 5.66 -3.64 11.32
CA MET A 1 5.83 -3.57 9.85
C MET A 1 4.89 -4.51 9.10
N TYR A 2 4.98 -5.84 9.23
CA TYR A 2 4.16 -6.79 8.46
C TYR A 2 2.66 -6.46 8.37
N ARG A 3 1.95 -6.37 9.51
CA ARG A 3 0.49 -6.09 9.53
C ARG A 3 0.13 -4.76 8.87
N TYR A 4 1.01 -3.76 8.99
CA TYR A 4 0.80 -2.45 8.40
C TYR A 4 1.01 -2.51 6.88
N ALA A 5 2.11 -3.10 6.41
CA ALA A 5 2.36 -3.33 4.99
C ALA A 5 1.26 -4.16 4.32
N PHE A 6 0.83 -5.24 4.98
CA PHE A 6 -0.31 -6.05 4.53
C PHE A 6 -1.58 -5.20 4.39
N GLY A 7 -1.92 -4.40 5.41
CA GLY A 7 -3.09 -3.52 5.36
C GLY A 7 -3.02 -2.48 4.25
N GLN A 8 -1.85 -1.87 4.03
CA GLN A 8 -1.65 -0.92 2.92
C GLN A 8 -1.85 -1.58 1.56
N LEU A 9 -1.33 -2.80 1.36
CA LEU A 9 -1.52 -3.55 0.12
C LEU A 9 -2.98 -3.93 -0.12
N ILE A 10 -3.73 -4.29 0.93
CA ILE A 10 -5.17 -4.56 0.82
C ILE A 10 -5.92 -3.29 0.36
N LEU A 11 -5.66 -2.14 0.98
CA LEU A 11 -6.32 -0.88 0.61
C LEU A 11 -5.99 -0.46 -0.82
N ALA A 12 -4.71 -0.57 -1.24
CA ALA A 12 -4.29 -0.23 -2.58
C ALA A 12 -4.90 -1.16 -3.66
N LYS A 13 -5.07 -2.44 -3.34
CA LYS A 13 -5.78 -3.39 -4.22
C LYS A 13 -7.27 -3.07 -4.31
N ASP A 14 -7.93 -2.82 -3.18
CA ASP A 14 -9.35 -2.49 -3.12
C ASP A 14 -9.68 -1.20 -3.91
N GLU A 15 -8.86 -0.16 -3.74
CA GLU A 15 -9.00 1.11 -4.49
C GLU A 15 -8.83 0.90 -6.01
N ARG A 16 -7.89 0.04 -6.42
CA ARG A 16 -7.67 -0.26 -7.84
C ARG A 16 -8.83 -1.07 -8.43
N LEU A 17 -9.41 -1.99 -7.67
CA LEU A 17 -10.51 -2.83 -8.11
C LEU A 17 -11.82 -2.04 -8.20
N TRP A 18 -12.03 -1.12 -7.25
CA TRP A 18 -13.25 -0.33 -7.12
C TRP A 18 -13.01 1.14 -7.45
N ASP A 19 -12.39 1.37 -8.61
CA ASP A 19 -12.12 2.71 -9.14
C ASP A 19 -13.38 3.42 -9.69
N GLY A 20 -14.52 2.75 -9.69
CA GLY A 20 -15.78 3.24 -10.24
C GLY A 20 -15.86 3.17 -11.77
N GLN A 21 -14.88 2.55 -12.43
CA GLN A 21 -14.88 2.24 -13.87
C GLN A 21 -14.98 0.75 -14.12
N THR A 22 -14.41 -0.07 -13.24
CA THR A 22 -14.41 -1.54 -13.35
C THR A 22 -15.81 -2.11 -13.14
N ALA A 23 -16.33 -2.83 -14.13
CA ALA A 23 -17.61 -3.54 -14.02
C ALA A 23 -17.45 -4.86 -13.26
N LEU A 24 -18.51 -5.32 -12.57
CA LEU A 24 -18.47 -6.52 -11.72
C LEU A 24 -18.12 -7.81 -12.47
N ASP A 25 -18.47 -7.90 -13.74
CA ASP A 25 -18.19 -9.04 -14.63
C ASP A 25 -16.80 -8.99 -15.28
N GLU A 26 -16.08 -7.88 -15.10
CA GLU A 26 -14.71 -7.68 -15.59
C GLU A 26 -13.64 -7.99 -14.53
N VAL A 27 -14.05 -8.30 -13.29
CA VAL A 27 -13.14 -8.61 -12.17
C VAL A 27 -12.58 -10.03 -12.31
N ASP A 28 -11.25 -10.15 -12.39
CA ASP A 28 -10.56 -11.44 -12.34
C ASP A 28 -10.40 -11.92 -10.88
N PRO A 29 -10.60 -13.22 -10.58
CA PRO A 29 -10.34 -13.77 -9.25
C PRO A 29 -8.94 -13.47 -8.69
N ASP A 30 -7.93 -13.38 -9.56
CA ASP A 30 -6.55 -13.08 -9.18
C ASP A 30 -6.40 -11.63 -8.67
N ASP A 31 -7.26 -10.70 -9.12
CA ASP A 31 -7.26 -9.33 -8.62
C ASP A 31 -7.77 -9.26 -7.17
N CYS A 32 -8.60 -10.21 -6.76
CA CYS A 32 -9.10 -10.37 -5.39
C CYS A 32 -8.15 -11.15 -4.47
N ALA A 33 -7.03 -11.66 -4.99
CA ALA A 33 -6.11 -12.47 -4.21
C ALA A 33 -5.41 -11.65 -3.11
N LEU A 34 -5.27 -12.25 -1.92
CA LEU A 34 -4.52 -11.66 -0.82
C LEU A 34 -3.05 -11.45 -1.21
N PRO A 35 -2.40 -10.39 -0.69
CA PRO A 35 -0.98 -10.18 -0.89
C PRO A 35 -0.14 -11.37 -0.42
N THR A 36 0.82 -11.77 -1.25
CA THR A 36 1.81 -12.80 -0.97
C THR A 36 2.85 -12.29 0.02
N GLU A 37 3.57 -13.22 0.66
CA GLU A 37 4.68 -12.86 1.57
C GLU A 37 5.77 -12.04 0.87
N ALA A 38 6.02 -12.31 -0.42
CA ALA A 38 7.01 -11.58 -1.21
C ALA A 38 6.59 -10.11 -1.48
N GLU A 39 5.32 -9.88 -1.78
CA GLU A 39 4.78 -8.52 -1.95
C GLU A 39 4.81 -7.75 -0.62
N ILE A 40 4.46 -8.42 0.49
CA ILE A 40 4.52 -7.80 1.82
C ILE A 40 5.96 -7.47 2.21
N ALA A 41 6.92 -8.36 1.93
CA ALA A 41 8.34 -8.09 2.19
C ALA A 41 8.87 -6.90 1.37
N THR A 42 8.45 -6.81 0.11
CA THR A 42 8.78 -5.68 -0.78
C THR A 42 8.21 -4.38 -0.23
N GLU A 43 6.95 -4.40 0.23
CA GLU A 43 6.31 -3.23 0.81
C GLU A 43 6.94 -2.80 2.13
N ILE A 44 7.36 -3.74 2.98
CA ILE A 44 8.12 -3.44 4.20
C ILE A 44 9.44 -2.74 3.87
N ALA A 45 10.17 -3.20 2.85
CA ALA A 45 11.41 -2.58 2.42
C ALA A 45 11.18 -1.16 1.90
N ARG A 46 10.12 -0.95 1.10
CA ARG A 46 9.69 0.36 0.60
C ARG A 46 9.39 1.32 1.75
N LEU A 47 8.56 0.89 2.70
CA LEU A 47 8.19 1.68 3.88
C LEU A 47 9.39 1.97 4.81
N GLY A 48 10.34 1.04 4.91
CA GLY A 48 11.60 1.25 5.63
C GLY A 48 12.48 2.33 4.98
N GLY A 49 12.47 2.41 3.64
CA GLY A 49 13.10 3.50 2.89
C GLY A 49 12.37 4.84 3.07
N ASP A 50 11.04 4.84 3.00
CA ASP A 50 10.20 6.05 3.11
C ASP A 50 10.16 6.65 4.52
N THR A 51 10.32 5.82 5.56
CA THR A 51 10.37 6.27 6.96
C THR A 51 11.52 7.27 7.16
N SER A 52 12.65 7.09 6.46
CA SER A 52 13.77 8.06 6.52
C SER A 52 13.40 9.43 5.93
N THR A 53 12.53 9.46 4.92
CA THR A 53 12.10 10.70 4.26
C THR A 53 11.01 11.42 5.05
N GLN A 54 10.05 10.68 5.64
CA GLN A 54 8.96 11.27 6.43
C GLN A 54 9.42 11.83 7.78
N PHE A 55 10.39 11.20 8.47
CA PHE A 55 10.98 11.78 9.68
C PHE A 55 11.77 13.07 9.40
N THR A 56 12.33 13.21 8.20
CA THR A 56 13.03 14.44 7.79
C THR A 56 12.05 15.56 7.46
N GLN A 57 10.90 15.24 6.87
CA GLN A 57 9.86 16.24 6.51
C GLN A 57 9.04 16.69 7.73
N ALA A 58 8.75 15.81 8.69
CA ALA A 58 8.07 16.16 9.94
C ALA A 58 8.94 17.06 10.86
N ALA A 59 10.27 16.91 10.82
CA ALA A 59 11.19 17.76 11.57
C ALA A 59 11.39 19.17 10.96
N ALA A 60 11.07 19.36 9.68
CA ALA A 60 11.22 20.63 8.97
C ALA A 60 9.95 21.51 8.97
N GLY A 61 8.82 21.00 9.47
CA GLY A 61 7.50 21.65 9.37
C GLY A 61 7.06 22.53 10.55
N THR A 62 7.89 22.76 11.58
CA THR A 62 7.50 23.50 12.79
C THR A 62 8.06 24.92 12.90
N ALA A 63 8.60 25.48 11.80
CA ALA A 63 9.10 26.85 11.78
C ALA A 63 8.45 27.67 10.64
N SER A 64 7.26 28.22 10.90
CA SER A 64 6.81 29.57 10.48
C SER A 64 5.41 29.86 11.02
#